data_AF-A0A3A1YV00-F1
#
_entry.id   AF-A0A3A1YV00-F1
#
_cell.length_a   1.000
_cell.length_b   1.000
_cell.length_c   1.000
_cell.angle_alpha   90.00
_cell.angle_beta   90.00
_cell.angle_gamma   90.00
#
_symmetry.space_group_name_H-M   'P 1'
#
loop_
_entity.id
_entity.type
_entity.pdbx_description
1 polymer ?
#
loop_
_entity_poly.entity_id
_entity_poly.type
_entity_poly.pdbx_seq_one_letter_code
_entity_poly.pdbx_strand_id
1 'polypeptide(L)'
;MTSSAPAPLVFTQEELDKLGRTADALSAYIGKPVLAELIDAQETGFEWVIFGIPLGKDETDEDGVNVAIGGKKARILGNKGGLTVGKNDIYECEFLWAIQLSDLEGIRFIKVDHEGEEIAWSLEIEGVLPFQLDEPEPAPDDEEDDDAQDDAFHVQPDDPKKLH
;
A
#
# COMPACT_ATOMS: atom_id res chain seq x y z
N MET A 1 26.34 12.75 32.78
CA MET A 1 25.88 11.65 31.91
C MET A 1 24.37 11.80 31.79
N THR A 2 23.89 12.45 30.72
CA THR A 2 22.45 12.53 30.46
C THR A 2 22.03 11.19 29.91
N SER A 3 21.41 10.37 30.77
CA SER A 3 20.64 9.21 30.32
C SER A 3 19.35 9.77 29.74
N SER A 4 19.37 10.09 28.45
CA SER A 4 18.13 10.18 27.69
C SER A 4 17.70 8.74 27.51
N ALA A 5 16.64 8.30 28.20
CA ALA A 5 16.02 7.03 27.86
C ALA A 5 15.74 7.05 26.35
N PRO A 6 16.13 6.01 25.59
CA PRO A 6 15.82 5.97 24.17
C PRO A 6 14.31 6.14 24.05
N ALA A 7 13.87 7.07 23.20
CA ALA A 7 12.45 7.22 22.91
C ALA A 7 11.94 5.84 22.46
N PRO A 8 10.74 5.41 22.91
CA PRO A 8 10.20 4.13 22.47
C PRO A 8 10.16 4.15 20.93
N LEU A 9 10.68 3.08 20.33
CA LEU A 9 10.68 2.92 18.87
C LEU A 9 9.27 2.55 18.45
N VAL A 10 8.45 3.58 18.32
CA VAL A 10 7.04 3.52 17.94
C VAL A 10 6.80 4.31 16.66
N PHE A 11 5.88 3.80 15.84
CA PHE A 11 5.41 4.48 14.65
C PHE A 11 4.54 5.66 15.03
N THR A 12 4.66 6.73 14.26
CA THR A 12 3.73 7.86 14.31
C THR A 12 2.43 7.50 13.60
N GLN A 13 1.36 8.22 13.91
CA GLN A 13 0.08 8.01 13.23
C GLN A 13 0.19 8.20 11.71
N GLU A 14 0.97 9.18 11.26
CA GLU A 14 1.20 9.44 9.83
C GLU A 14 1.93 8.27 9.14
N GLU A 15 2.93 7.68 9.80
CA GLU A 15 3.63 6.49 9.31
C GLU A 15 2.66 5.29 9.22
N LEU A 16 1.79 5.09 10.21
CA LEU A 16 0.78 4.04 10.19
C LEU A 16 -0.26 4.22 9.08
N ASP A 17 -0.69 5.46 8.82
CA ASP A 17 -1.58 5.79 7.71
C ASP A 17 -0.93 5.48 6.35
N LYS A 18 0.35 5.84 6.16
CA LYS A 18 1.12 5.48 4.96
C LYS A 18 1.22 3.96 4.76
N LEU A 19 1.49 3.21 5.84
CA LEU A 19 1.54 1.75 5.81
C LEU A 19 0.19 1.12 5.48
N GLY A 20 -0.90 1.64 6.06
CA GLY A 20 -2.27 1.21 5.76
C GLY A 20 -2.63 1.44 4.29
N ARG A 21 -2.33 2.63 3.76
CA ARG A 21 -2.54 2.94 2.32
C ARG A 21 -1.71 2.04 1.42
N THR A 22 -0.50 1.68 1.83
CA THR A 22 0.36 0.73 1.09
C THR A 22 -0.29 -0.65 1.04
N ALA A 23 -0.86 -1.15 2.14
CA ALA A 23 -1.59 -2.42 2.15
C ALA A 23 -2.79 -2.39 1.20
N ASP A 24 -3.53 -1.28 1.17
CA ASP A 24 -4.68 -1.13 0.27
C ASP A 24 -4.26 -1.06 -1.20
N ALA A 25 -3.18 -0.32 -1.50
CA ALA A 25 -2.62 -0.26 -2.85
C ALA A 25 -2.10 -1.63 -3.31
N LEU A 26 -1.41 -2.36 -2.44
CA LEU A 26 -1.00 -3.74 -2.71
C LEU A 26 -2.21 -4.63 -2.97
N SER A 27 -3.28 -4.48 -2.19
CA SER A 27 -4.50 -5.27 -2.37
C SER A 27 -5.10 -5.05 -3.76
N ALA A 28 -5.18 -3.79 -4.21
CA ALA A 28 -5.67 -3.43 -5.53
C ALA A 28 -4.75 -3.95 -6.66
N TYR A 29 -3.43 -3.89 -6.45
CA TYR A 29 -2.44 -4.33 -7.44
C TYR A 29 -2.39 -5.86 -7.59
N ILE A 30 -2.38 -6.60 -6.47
CA ILE A 30 -2.31 -8.07 -6.45
C ILE A 30 -3.67 -8.69 -6.80
N GLY A 31 -4.77 -7.99 -6.51
CA GLY A 31 -6.13 -8.51 -6.66
C GLY A 31 -6.55 -9.47 -5.54
N LYS A 32 -5.76 -9.58 -4.47
CA LYS A 32 -6.06 -10.31 -3.22
C LYS A 32 -6.02 -9.34 -2.03
N PRO A 33 -6.79 -9.56 -0.96
CA PRO A 33 -6.70 -8.72 0.23
C PRO A 33 -5.30 -8.83 0.84
N VAL A 34 -4.71 -7.69 1.22
CA VAL A 34 -3.46 -7.62 1.98
C VAL A 34 -3.77 -7.01 3.33
N LEU A 35 -3.38 -7.73 4.38
CA LEU A 35 -3.53 -7.28 5.75
C LEU A 35 -2.19 -6.71 6.23
N ALA A 36 -2.23 -5.55 6.87
CA ALA A 36 -1.11 -4.97 7.59
C ALA A 36 -1.42 -4.97 9.08
N GLU A 37 -0.59 -5.59 9.90
CA GLU A 37 -0.76 -5.62 11.36
C GLU A 37 0.42 -4.96 12.05
N LEU A 38 0.12 -4.04 12.97
CA LEU A 38 1.09 -3.47 13.88
C LEU A 38 1.27 -4.36 15.12
N ILE A 39 2.49 -4.84 15.30
CA ILE A 39 2.97 -5.55 16.48
C ILE A 39 3.64 -4.54 17.40
N ASP A 40 3.19 -4.52 18.65
CA ASP A 40 3.60 -3.54 19.64
C ASP A 40 5.03 -3.83 20.17
N ALA A 41 5.77 -2.77 20.51
CA ALA A 41 7.14 -2.87 20.99
C ALA A 41 7.27 -3.69 22.29
N GLN A 42 6.19 -3.92 23.03
CA GLN A 42 6.21 -4.79 24.22
C GLN A 42 6.48 -6.26 23.89
N GLU A 43 6.22 -6.70 22.66
CA GLU A 43 6.42 -8.11 22.28
C GLU A 43 7.83 -8.38 21.74
N THR A 44 8.41 -7.44 21.00
CA THR A 44 9.67 -7.64 20.26
C THR A 44 10.78 -6.64 20.63
N GLY A 45 10.48 -5.61 21.42
CA GLY A 45 11.39 -4.52 21.79
C GLY A 45 11.24 -3.26 20.91
N PHE A 46 10.64 -3.37 19.73
CA PHE A 46 10.41 -2.28 18.78
C PHE A 46 9.05 -2.49 18.08
N GLU A 47 8.38 -1.45 17.59
CA GLU A 47 7.15 -1.66 16.80
C GLU A 47 7.47 -2.12 15.38
N TRP A 48 6.72 -3.13 14.91
CA TRP A 48 6.90 -3.75 13.58
C TRP A 48 5.54 -3.82 12.89
N VAL A 49 5.49 -3.61 11.58
CA VAL A 49 4.29 -3.83 10.77
C VAL A 49 4.52 -4.97 9.80
N ILE A 50 3.68 -6.00 9.91
CA ILE A 50 3.72 -7.22 9.10
C ILE A 50 2.68 -7.10 8.01
N PHE A 51 3.07 -7.42 6.77
CA PHE A 51 2.18 -7.50 5.62
C PHE A 51 1.99 -8.96 5.21
N GLY A 52 0.74 -9.38 5.05
CA GLY A 52 0.43 -10.73 4.62
C GLY A 52 -0.87 -10.85 3.85
N ILE A 53 -0.95 -11.90 3.03
CA ILE A 53 -2.15 -12.24 2.25
C ILE A 53 -2.87 -13.37 3.00
N PRO A 54 -4.13 -13.18 3.44
CA PRO A 54 -4.86 -14.23 4.12
C PRO A 54 -5.10 -15.40 3.17
N LEU A 55 -4.73 -16.59 3.64
CA LEU A 55 -4.90 -17.86 2.95
C LEU A 55 -6.32 -18.40 3.16
N GLY A 56 -6.82 -19.17 2.19
CA GLY A 56 -8.04 -19.94 2.35
C GLY A 56 -7.91 -21.02 3.44
N LYS A 57 -9.04 -21.52 3.96
CA LYS A 57 -9.08 -22.52 5.06
C LYS A 57 -8.36 -23.85 4.78
N ASP A 58 -8.04 -24.12 3.52
CA ASP A 58 -7.35 -25.32 3.05
C ASP A 58 -6.10 -24.97 2.23
N GLU A 59 -5.71 -23.68 2.21
CA GLU A 59 -4.48 -23.21 1.58
C GLU A 59 -3.44 -23.03 2.69
N THR A 60 -2.44 -23.90 2.69
CA THR A 60 -1.19 -23.67 3.39
C THR A 60 -0.14 -23.45 2.32
N ASP A 61 0.56 -22.33 2.37
CA ASP A 61 1.74 -22.15 1.53
C ASP A 61 2.86 -23.04 2.11
N GLU A 62 3.13 -24.18 1.45
CA GLU A 62 4.14 -25.14 1.92
C GLU A 62 5.58 -24.67 1.64
N ASP A 63 5.74 -23.68 0.76
CA ASP A 63 7.03 -23.12 0.33
C ASP A 63 7.37 -21.78 1.00
N GLY A 64 6.39 -21.08 1.59
CA GLY A 64 6.52 -19.76 2.19
C GLY A 64 6.38 -19.74 3.73
N VAL A 65 6.46 -18.53 4.29
CA VAL A 65 6.35 -18.31 5.73
C VAL A 65 4.91 -17.94 6.08
N ASN A 66 4.23 -18.77 6.87
CA ASN A 66 2.87 -18.49 7.31
C ASN A 66 2.89 -17.69 8.63
N VAL A 67 2.15 -16.59 8.67
CA VAL A 67 1.97 -15.75 9.85
C VAL A 67 0.50 -15.64 10.21
N ALA A 68 0.21 -15.61 11.51
CA ALA A 68 -1.12 -15.37 12.01
C ALA A 68 -1.33 -13.86 12.17
N ILE A 69 -2.30 -13.31 11.42
CA ILE A 69 -2.68 -11.90 11.48
C ILE A 69 -4.11 -11.81 12.03
N GLY A 70 -4.33 -10.91 12.99
CA GLY A 70 -5.62 -10.70 13.61
C GLY A 70 -5.76 -11.24 15.03
N GLY A 71 -6.99 -11.34 15.50
CA GLY A 71 -7.34 -11.69 16.86
C GLY A 71 -7.58 -10.48 17.78
N LYS A 72 -7.86 -10.78 19.05
CA LYS A 72 -8.47 -9.83 20.00
C LYS A 72 -7.65 -8.56 20.28
N LYS A 73 -6.34 -8.64 20.09
CA LYS A 73 -5.40 -7.53 20.34
C LYS A 73 -4.77 -6.98 19.06
N ALA A 74 -5.12 -7.52 17.89
CA ALA A 74 -4.51 -7.11 16.64
C ALA A 74 -4.85 -5.67 16.29
N ARG A 75 -3.83 -4.94 15.85
CA ARG A 75 -3.94 -3.56 15.34
C ARG A 75 -3.77 -3.59 13.82
N ILE A 76 -4.85 -3.96 13.14
CA ILE A 76 -4.87 -4.00 11.67
C ILE A 76 -4.99 -2.59 11.10
N LEU A 77 -4.12 -2.26 10.16
CA LEU A 77 -4.03 -0.97 9.46
C LEU A 77 -4.77 -1.02 8.11
N GLY A 78 -5.12 0.16 7.58
CA GLY A 78 -5.76 0.31 6.27
C GLY A 78 -7.19 -0.22 6.18
N ASN A 79 -7.67 -0.38 4.95
CA ASN A 79 -9.02 -0.87 4.63
C ASN A 79 -9.07 -2.39 4.40
N LYS A 80 -7.96 -3.10 4.65
CA LYS A 80 -7.89 -4.58 4.66
C LYS A 80 -8.23 -5.18 3.29
N GLY A 81 -7.99 -4.43 2.21
CA GLY A 81 -8.40 -4.83 0.86
C GLY A 81 -9.92 -5.07 0.71
N GLY A 82 -10.74 -4.43 1.53
CA GLY A 82 -12.20 -4.63 1.55
C GLY A 82 -12.67 -5.82 2.39
N LEU A 83 -11.76 -6.55 3.05
CA LEU A 83 -12.12 -7.66 3.92
C LEU A 83 -12.66 -7.16 5.27
N THR A 84 -13.82 -7.69 5.66
CA THR A 84 -14.35 -7.45 7.01
C THR A 84 -13.64 -8.37 8.02
N VAL A 85 -12.51 -7.91 8.55
CA VAL A 85 -11.78 -8.60 9.62
C VAL A 85 -12.54 -8.42 10.93
N GLY A 86 -13.09 -9.53 11.46
CA GLY A 86 -13.77 -9.52 12.76
C GLY A 86 -12.78 -9.39 13.92
N LYS A 87 -13.24 -8.79 15.02
CA LYS A 87 -12.39 -8.40 16.17
C LYS A 87 -11.67 -9.58 16.87
N ASN A 88 -12.11 -10.82 16.64
CA ASN A 88 -11.48 -12.01 17.22
C ASN A 88 -11.04 -13.02 16.15
N ASP A 89 -11.18 -12.67 14.87
CA ASP A 89 -10.80 -13.58 13.79
C ASP A 89 -9.29 -13.52 13.62
N ILE A 90 -8.69 -14.71 13.56
CA ILE A 90 -7.28 -14.90 13.25
C ILE A 90 -7.23 -15.49 11.84
N TYR A 91 -6.48 -14.83 10.98
CA TYR A 91 -6.26 -15.23 9.60
C TYR A 91 -4.86 -15.81 9.49
N GLU A 92 -4.76 -17.02 8.99
CA GLU A 92 -3.48 -17.52 8.52
C GLU A 92 -3.15 -16.79 7.22
N CYS A 93 -1.97 -16.18 7.16
CA CYS A 93 -1.55 -15.36 6.03
C CYS A 93 -0.20 -15.82 5.52
N GLU A 94 -0.02 -15.77 4.20
CA GLU A 94 1.29 -15.80 3.56
C GLU A 94 2.02 -14.50 3.91
N PHE A 95 3.21 -14.63 4.49
CA PHE A 95 4.05 -13.49 4.85
C PHE A 95 4.71 -12.91 3.61
N LEU A 96 4.47 -11.62 3.36
CA LEU A 96 5.09 -10.92 2.24
C LEU A 96 6.41 -10.25 2.66
N TRP A 97 6.34 -9.43 3.70
CA TRP A 97 7.46 -8.66 4.25
C TRP A 97 6.99 -7.91 5.51
N ALA A 98 7.94 -7.38 6.27
CA ALA A 98 7.69 -6.52 7.42
C ALA A 98 8.51 -5.23 7.34
N ILE A 99 8.03 -4.18 8.00
CA ILE A 99 8.83 -2.99 8.30
C ILE A 99 8.97 -2.91 9.81
N GLN A 100 10.21 -2.89 10.28
CA GLN A 100 10.53 -2.70 11.69
C GLN A 100 11.19 -1.35 11.93
N LEU A 101 10.99 -0.83 13.13
CA LEU A 101 11.79 0.28 13.62
C LEU A 101 13.15 -0.20 14.14
N SER A 102 14.13 0.69 14.09
CA SER A 102 15.52 0.42 14.48
C SER A 102 16.11 1.56 15.32
N ASP A 103 17.05 1.22 16.20
CA ASP A 103 17.87 2.15 16.98
C ASP A 103 19.25 2.43 16.34
N LEU A 104 19.48 1.91 15.12
CA LEU A 104 20.72 2.12 14.39
C LEU A 104 20.93 3.60 14.03
N GLU A 105 22.18 4.07 14.14
CA GLU A 105 22.51 5.46 13.82
C GLU A 105 22.26 5.76 12.33
N GLY A 106 21.38 6.73 12.06
CA GLY A 106 21.04 7.08 10.69
C GLY A 106 20.06 6.13 10.00
N ILE A 107 19.42 5.20 10.72
CA ILE A 107 18.43 4.27 10.18
C ILE A 107 17.25 4.18 11.16
N ARG A 108 16.05 4.52 10.68
CA ARG A 108 14.81 4.43 11.48
C ARG A 108 13.97 3.23 11.07
N PHE A 109 13.92 2.92 9.78
CA PHE A 109 13.11 1.86 9.20
C PHE A 109 13.99 0.82 8.53
N ILE A 110 13.66 -0.45 8.77
CA ILE A 110 14.27 -1.59 8.10
C ILE A 110 13.15 -2.41 7.48
N LYS A 111 13.29 -2.72 6.20
CA LYS A 111 12.41 -3.68 5.51
C LYS A 111 13.02 -5.06 5.62
N VAL A 112 12.21 -5.98 6.10
CA VAL A 112 12.52 -7.40 6.20
C VAL A 112 11.66 -8.14 5.20
N ASP A 113 12.26 -8.98 4.38
CA ASP A 113 11.55 -9.76 3.37
C ASP A 113 10.90 -11.03 3.96
N HIS A 114 10.28 -11.84 3.10
CA HIS A 114 9.63 -13.09 3.50
C HIS A 114 10.58 -14.15 4.11
N GLU A 115 11.88 -14.12 3.81
CA GLU A 115 12.88 -15.02 4.39
C GLU A 115 13.40 -14.53 5.74
N GLY A 116 13.02 -13.32 6.15
CA GLY A 116 13.53 -12.68 7.35
C GLY A 116 14.83 -11.90 7.13
N GLU A 117 15.21 -11.67 5.87
CA GLU A 117 16.41 -10.91 5.51
C GLU A 117 16.11 -9.40 5.42
N GLU A 118 17.03 -8.60 5.94
CA GLU A 118 16.97 -7.15 5.82
C GLU A 118 17.34 -6.74 4.38
N ILE A 119 16.39 -6.15 3.65
CA ILE A 119 16.55 -5.82 2.23
C ILE A 119 16.57 -4.32 1.94
N ALA A 120 16.17 -3.48 2.90
CA ALA A 120 16.25 -2.02 2.78
C ALA A 120 16.37 -1.34 4.15
N TRP A 121 17.08 -0.22 4.20
CA TRP A 121 17.28 0.61 5.40
C TRP A 121 17.07 2.07 5.04
N SER A 122 16.31 2.82 5.84
CA SER A 122 16.02 4.22 5.56
C SER A 122 15.75 5.03 6.84
N LEU A 123 15.93 6.35 6.76
CA LEU A 123 15.45 7.32 7.76
C LEU A 123 13.99 7.68 7.57
N GLU A 124 13.49 7.62 6.34
CA GLU A 124 12.14 7.99 5.95
C GLU A 124 11.39 6.75 5.49
N ILE A 125 10.10 6.67 5.81
CA ILE A 125 9.29 5.50 5.52
C ILE A 125 9.17 5.28 4.00
N GLU A 126 9.12 6.35 3.21
CA GLU A 126 9.14 6.29 1.75
C GLU A 126 10.30 5.46 1.19
N GLY A 127 11.45 5.43 1.86
CA GLY A 127 12.63 4.67 1.41
C GLY A 127 12.51 3.15 1.56
N VAL A 128 11.52 2.65 2.31
CA VAL A 128 11.28 1.21 2.51
C VAL A 128 9.96 0.72 1.91
N LEU A 129 9.08 1.63 1.47
CA LEU A 129 7.81 1.24 0.84
C LEU A 129 8.04 0.69 -0.59
N PRO A 130 7.23 -0.29 -1.03
CA PRO A 130 7.34 -0.85 -2.39
C PRO A 130 6.90 0.12 -3.49
N PHE A 131 6.08 1.12 -3.16
CA PHE A 131 5.60 2.15 -4.08
C PHE A 131 5.82 3.51 -3.44
N GLN A 132 6.34 4.45 -4.22
CA GLN A 132 6.19 5.86 -3.90
C GLN A 132 4.72 6.21 -4.11
N LEU A 133 3.94 6.19 -3.03
CA LEU A 133 2.57 6.70 -2.99
C LEU A 133 2.62 8.23 -3.00
N ASP A 134 3.25 8.81 -4.03
CA ASP A 134 2.95 10.17 -4.41
C ASP A 134 1.54 10.12 -5.00
N GLU A 135 0.55 10.54 -4.20
CA GLU A 135 -0.77 10.87 -4.74
C GLU A 135 -0.52 11.85 -5.90
N PRO A 136 -0.82 11.48 -7.17
CA PRO A 136 -0.72 12.47 -8.23
C PRO A 136 -1.67 13.61 -7.84
N GLU A 137 -1.14 14.83 -7.71
CA GLU A 137 -2.00 16.00 -7.53
C GLU A 137 -3.08 15.95 -8.61
N PRO A 138 -4.37 16.13 -8.24
CA PRO A 138 -5.44 16.04 -9.23
C PRO A 138 -5.10 16.96 -10.39
N ALA A 139 -5.06 16.39 -11.60
CA ALA A 139 -4.83 17.18 -12.80
C ALA A 139 -5.83 18.35 -12.79
N PRO A 140 -5.40 19.59 -13.09
CA PRO A 140 -6.33 20.70 -13.17
C PRO A 140 -7.43 20.34 -14.17
N ASP A 141 -8.68 20.54 -13.75
CA ASP A 141 -9.89 20.34 -14.56
C ASP A 141 -9.80 21.28 -15.77
N ASP A 142 -9.29 20.80 -16.91
CA ASP A 142 -9.35 21.53 -18.18
C ASP A 142 -10.81 21.47 -18.64
N GLU A 143 -11.58 22.51 -18.31
CA GLU A 143 -12.90 22.77 -18.86
C GLU A 143 -12.77 22.87 -20.41
N GLU A 144 -13.09 21.79 -21.12
CA GLU A 144 -13.15 21.77 -22.59
C GLU A 144 -14.16 22.82 -23.09
N ASP A 145 -13.64 23.90 -23.67
CA ASP A 145 -14.40 24.95 -24.37
C ASP A 145 -14.93 24.40 -25.70
N ASP A 146 -16.24 24.18 -25.77
CA ASP A 146 -17.01 23.67 -26.90
C ASP A 146 -17.17 24.76 -27.99
N ASP A 147 -16.16 24.91 -28.84
CA ASP A 147 -16.19 25.88 -29.94
C ASP A 147 -16.78 25.26 -31.22
N ALA A 148 -18.11 25.23 -31.29
CA ALA A 148 -18.88 24.85 -32.47
C ALA A 148 -18.71 25.88 -33.60
N GLN A 149 -17.87 25.59 -34.60
CA GLN A 149 -17.81 26.36 -35.85
C GLN A 149 -18.62 25.70 -36.98
N ASP A 150 -19.74 26.35 -37.29
CA ASP A 150 -20.67 26.11 -38.38
C ASP A 150 -20.08 26.61 -39.72
N ASP A 151 -19.50 25.71 -40.52
CA ASP A 151 -18.96 26.02 -41.84
C ASP A 151 -20.02 25.85 -42.95
N ALA A 152 -20.77 26.92 -43.18
CA ALA A 152 -21.69 27.08 -44.29
C ALA A 152 -20.95 27.21 -45.64
N PHE A 153 -20.79 26.11 -46.39
CA PHE A 153 -20.33 26.16 -47.78
C PHE A 153 -21.50 26.35 -48.76
N HIS A 154 -21.57 27.54 -49.36
CA HIS A 154 -22.36 27.85 -50.57
C HIS A 154 -21.41 27.88 -51.79
N VAL A 155 -21.95 27.46 -52.96
CA VAL A 155 -21.60 27.78 -54.38
C VAL A 155 -21.04 26.54 -55.12
N GLN A 156 -21.53 26.04 -56.26
CA GLN A 156 -22.75 26.12 -57.11
C GLN A 156 -22.60 25.00 -58.21
N PRO A 157 -23.57 24.76 -59.11
CA PRO A 157 -23.74 23.48 -59.82
C PRO A 157 -22.87 23.35 -61.08
N ASP A 158 -22.41 22.13 -61.39
CA ASP A 158 -21.83 21.80 -62.69
C ASP A 158 -22.68 20.73 -63.40
N ASP A 159 -22.99 21.04 -64.66
CA ASP A 159 -24.00 20.44 -65.55
C ASP A 159 -23.66 18.99 -66.00
N PRO A 160 -24.63 18.23 -66.51
CA PRO A 160 -24.53 16.80 -66.73
C PRO A 160 -23.92 16.47 -68.11
N LYS A 161 -22.97 15.53 -68.16
CA LYS A 161 -22.61 14.83 -69.41
C LYS A 161 -22.76 13.32 -69.31
N LYS A 162 -23.56 12.83 -70.26
CA LYS A 162 -24.09 11.48 -70.45
C LYS A 162 -23.01 10.45 -70.83
N LEU A 163 -23.18 9.24 -70.29
CA LEU A 163 -23.21 7.93 -70.94
C LEU A 163 -22.33 7.68 -72.19
N HIS A 164 -21.44 6.69 -72.10
CA HIS A 164 -21.29 5.58 -73.06
C HIS A 164 -20.83 4.32 -72.32
#